data_AF-A0A7C5XFY6-F1
#
_entry.id   AF-A0A7C5XFY6-F1
#
_cell.length_a   1.000
_cell.length_b   1.000
_cell.length_c   1.000
_cell.angle_alpha   90.00
_cell.angle_beta   90.00
_cell.angle_gamma   90.00
#
_symmetry.space_group_name_H-M   'P 1'
#
loop_
_entity.id
_entity.type
_entity.pdbx_description
1 polymer ?
#
loop_
_entity_poly.entity_id
_entity_poly.type
_entity_poly.pdbx_seq_one_letter_code
_entity_poly.pdbx_strand_id
1 'polypeptide(L)'
;MCLGVPAVVIDVNEDDNIVKIDYGDGVLREALLGISEERISRGDIVMVHAGVVISKLTVEGLYEQIEFIRGLIRDFQSDESSEELIRLYENIIQLANKLKRK
;
A
#
# COMPACT_ATOMS: atom_id res chain seq x y z
N MET A 1 -6.49 6.64 16.35
CA MET A 1 -6.69 7.33 15.06
C MET A 1 -5.37 7.27 14.31
N CYS A 2 -5.07 6.18 13.61
CA CYS A 2 -3.89 6.13 12.72
C CYS A 2 -4.40 5.96 11.29
N LEU A 3 -3.83 6.69 10.33
CA LEU A 3 -4.12 6.47 8.91
C LEU A 3 -3.65 5.06 8.54
N GLY A 4 -4.47 4.33 7.77
CA GLY A 4 -3.98 3.15 7.06
C GLY A 4 -2.92 3.57 6.05
N VAL A 5 -1.92 2.72 5.86
CA VAL A 5 -0.85 2.95 4.89
C VAL A 5 -0.99 1.93 3.76
N PRO A 6 -0.98 2.36 2.49
CA PRO A 6 -1.06 1.45 1.36
C PRO A 6 0.22 0.61 1.28
N ALA A 7 0.08 -0.65 0.88
CA ALA A 7 1.18 -1.57 0.62
C ALA A 7 0.87 -2.46 -0.57
N VAL A 8 1.89 -3.03 -1.21
CA VAL A 8 1.73 -4.05 -2.24
C VAL A 8 1.96 -5.44 -1.67
N VAL A 9 1.12 -6.40 -2.05
CA VAL A 9 1.23 -7.80 -1.65
C VAL A 9 2.31 -8.48 -2.49
N ILE A 10 3.35 -8.98 -1.84
CA ILE A 10 4.47 -9.66 -2.46
C ILE A 10 4.24 -11.17 -2.50
N ASP A 11 3.58 -11.71 -1.47
CA ASP A 11 3.31 -13.14 -1.32
C ASP A 11 2.11 -13.35 -0.38
N VAL A 12 1.41 -14.48 -0.55
CA VAL A 12 0.23 -14.84 0.25
C VAL A 12 0.44 -16.26 0.78
N ASN A 13 0.47 -16.40 2.11
CA ASN A 13 0.43 -17.70 2.76
C ASN A 13 -1.02 -18.00 3.16
N GLU A 14 -1.71 -18.82 2.36
CA GLU A 14 -3.12 -19.17 2.56
C GLU A 14 -3.36 -20.00 3.84
N ASP A 15 -2.35 -20.69 4.37
CA ASP A 15 -2.49 -21.58 5.52
C ASP A 15 -2.59 -20.82 6.86
N ASP A 16 -1.90 -19.68 6.98
CA ASP A 16 -1.74 -18.94 8.24
C ASP A 16 -2.48 -17.59 8.29
N ASN A 17 -3.22 -17.21 7.24
CA ASN A 17 -3.79 -15.85 7.07
C ASN A 17 -2.72 -14.75 7.20
N ILE A 18 -1.49 -15.03 6.77
CA ILE A 18 -0.38 -14.07 6.78
C ILE A 18 -0.02 -13.72 5.34
N VAL A 19 0.11 -12.43 5.07
CA VAL A 19 0.59 -11.91 3.79
C VAL A 19 1.92 -11.20 3.97
N LYS A 20 2.80 -11.31 2.97
CA LYS A 20 4.02 -10.49 2.90
C LYS A 20 3.73 -9.27 2.05
N ILE A 21 4.06 -8.10 2.58
CA ILE A 21 3.78 -6.80 2.00
C ILE A 21 5.05 -5.95 1.89
N ASP A 22 5.01 -4.96 1.01
CA ASP A 22 6.04 -3.94 0.84
C ASP A 22 5.36 -2.56 0.75
N TYR A 23 5.87 -1.58 1.50
CA TYR A 23 5.33 -0.21 1.53
C TYR A 23 5.93 0.69 0.43
N GLY A 24 6.67 0.11 -0.52
CA GLY A 24 7.41 0.84 -1.56
C GLY A 24 8.84 1.19 -1.16
N ASP A 25 9.30 0.71 0.00
CA ASP A 25 10.67 0.88 0.52
C ASP A 25 11.58 -0.32 0.23
N GLY A 26 11.03 -1.41 -0.32
CA GLY A 26 11.78 -2.63 -0.62
C GLY A 26 11.94 -3.56 0.59
N VAL A 27 11.37 -3.22 1.75
CA VAL A 27 11.48 -4.00 2.97
C VAL A 27 10.22 -4.82 3.17
N LEU A 28 10.38 -6.15 3.11
CA LEU A 28 9.29 -7.10 3.29
C LEU A 28 8.85 -7.15 4.74
N ARG A 29 7.55 -7.06 4.96
CA ARG A 29 6.90 -7.14 6.28
C ARG A 29 5.73 -8.10 6.22
N GLU A 30 5.38 -8.68 7.36
CA GLU A 30 4.23 -9.55 7.50
C GLU A 30 3.03 -8.76 8.01
N ALA A 31 1.85 -9.07 7.47
CA ALA A 31 0.59 -8.52 7.94
C ALA A 31 -0.47 -9.64 8.00
N LEU A 32 -1.40 -9.50 8.94
CA LEU A 32 -2.53 -10.39 9.07
C LEU A 32 -3.59 -10.05 8.03
N LEU A 33 -4.13 -11.06 7.37
CA LEU A 33 -5.25 -10.92 6.46
C LEU A 33 -6.54 -10.73 7.28
N GLY A 34 -6.96 -9.48 7.46
CA GLY A 34 -8.17 -9.13 8.20
C GLY A 34 -9.46 -9.11 7.36
N ILE A 35 -9.35 -9.33 6.04
CA ILE A 35 -10.49 -9.35 5.12
C ILE A 35 -10.78 -10.79 4.69
N SER A 36 -12.01 -11.25 4.86
CA SER A 36 -12.42 -12.64 4.60
C SER A 36 -13.09 -12.85 3.25
N GLU A 37 -13.68 -11.80 2.66
CA GLU A 37 -14.50 -11.93 1.44
C GLU A 37 -13.76 -11.62 0.14
N GLU A 38 -12.58 -10.99 0.22
CA GLU A 38 -11.80 -10.62 -0.95
C GLU A 38 -10.59 -11.52 -1.12
N ARG A 39 -10.50 -12.20 -2.28
CA ARG A 39 -9.31 -12.96 -2.62
C ARG A 39 -8.16 -11.99 -2.90
N ILE A 40 -7.17 -11.98 -2.02
CA ILE A 40 -5.92 -11.25 -2.22
C ILE A 40 -4.99 -12.08 -3.08
N SER A 41 -4.37 -11.43 -4.05
CA SER A 41 -3.34 -12.03 -4.89
C SER A 41 -2.08 -11.19 -4.88
N ARG A 42 -0.97 -11.83 -5.26
CA ARG A 42 0.30 -11.15 -5.47
C ARG A 42 0.15 -9.97 -6.44
N GLY A 43 0.73 -8.84 -6.06
CA GLY A 43 0.66 -7.58 -6.80
C GLY A 43 -0.59 -6.75 -6.51
N ASP A 44 -1.53 -7.22 -5.69
CA ASP A 44 -2.63 -6.37 -5.22
C ASP A 44 -2.12 -5.29 -4.25
N ILE A 45 -2.78 -4.14 -4.30
CA ILE A 45 -2.53 -3.03 -3.40
C ILE A 45 -3.55 -3.14 -2.27
N VAL A 46 -3.11 -3.00 -1.04
CA VAL A 46 -3.92 -3.18 0.17
C VAL A 46 -3.71 -2.03 1.13
N MET A 47 -4.73 -1.73 1.92
CA MET A 47 -4.63 -0.81 3.03
C MET A 47 -4.28 -1.58 4.30
N VAL A 48 -3.21 -1.19 4.97
CA VAL A 48 -2.74 -1.84 6.20
C VAL A 48 -2.87 -0.88 7.37
N HIS A 49 -3.47 -1.34 8.44
CA HIS A 49 -3.59 -0.61 9.69
C HIS A 49 -3.20 -1.51 10.86
N ALA A 50 -2.24 -1.06 11.67
CA ALA A 50 -1.74 -1.79 12.83
C ALA A 50 -1.33 -3.26 12.53
N GLY A 51 -0.72 -3.50 11.36
CA GLY A 51 -0.29 -4.84 10.93
C GLY A 51 -1.41 -5.73 10.40
N VAL A 52 -2.60 -5.19 10.16
CA VAL A 52 -3.75 -5.91 9.62
C VAL A 52 -4.16 -5.31 8.28
N VAL A 53 -4.36 -6.15 7.27
CA VAL A 53 -4.99 -5.76 6.01
C VAL A 53 -6.48 -5.54 6.25
N ILE A 54 -6.94 -4.32 6.02
CA ILE A 54 -8.33 -3.91 6.30
C ILE A 54 -9.17 -3.72 5.03
N SER A 55 -8.52 -3.52 3.87
CA SER A 55 -9.20 -3.42 2.58
C SER A 55 -8.22 -3.58 1.42
N LYS A 56 -8.74 -3.94 0.24
CA LYS A 56 -8.03 -3.82 -1.03
C LYS A 56 -8.19 -2.41 -1.62
N LEU A 57 -7.17 -1.96 -2.31
CA LEU A 57 -7.16 -0.68 -3.03
C LEU A 57 -7.03 -0.94 -4.54
N THR A 58 -7.73 -0.12 -5.31
CA THR A 58 -7.50 -0.02 -6.75
C THR A 58 -6.32 0.90 -7.02
N VAL A 59 -5.73 0.77 -8.21
CA VAL A 59 -4.63 1.65 -8.63
C VAL A 59 -5.12 3.09 -8.73
N GLU A 60 -6.34 3.27 -9.23
CA GLU A 60 -7.02 4.56 -9.32
C GLU A 60 -7.23 5.19 -7.94
N GLY A 61 -7.67 4.41 -6.95
CA GLY A 61 -7.85 4.89 -5.58
C GLY A 61 -6.54 5.34 -4.94
N LEU A 62 -5.42 4.67 -5.24
CA LEU A 62 -4.10 5.12 -4.77
C LEU A 62 -3.65 6.42 -5.46
N TYR A 63 -3.93 6.60 -6.75
CA TYR A 63 -3.67 7.87 -7.45
C TYR A 63 -4.45 9.04 -6.85
N GLU A 64 -5.75 8.85 -6.57
CA GLU A 64 -6.57 9.85 -5.89
C GLU A 64 -5.98 10.22 -4.52
N GLN A 65 -5.48 9.23 -3.79
CA GLN A 65 -4.84 9.45 -2.49
C GLN A 65 -3.53 10.24 -2.62
N ILE A 66 -2.71 9.96 -3.64
CA ILE A 66 -1.49 10.73 -3.94
C ILE A 66 -1.83 12.18 -4.28
N GLU A 67 -2.82 12.41 -5.15
CA GLU A 67 -3.22 13.77 -5.56
C GLU A 67 -3.80 14.56 -4.38
N PHE A 68 -4.58 13.92 -3.51
CA PHE A 68 -5.06 14.52 -2.28
C PHE A 68 -3.89 14.94 -1.37
N ILE A 69 -2.92 14.05 -1.15
CA ILE A 69 -1.73 14.34 -0.33
C ILE A 69 -0.89 15.47 -0.96
N ARG A 70 -0.72 15.48 -2.28
CA ARG A 70 -0.05 16.59 -3.01
C ARG A 70 -0.73 17.94 -2.78
N GLY A 71 -2.07 17.96 -2.78
CA GLY A 71 -2.85 19.15 -2.45
C GLY A 71 -2.56 19.65 -1.04
N LEU A 72 -2.62 18.76 -0.05
CA LEU A 72 -2.28 19.10 1.34
C LEU A 72 -0.85 19.62 1.48
N ILE A 73 0.12 18.98 0.82
CA ILE A 73 1.53 19.37 0.89
C ILE A 73 1.74 20.80 0.41
N ARG A 74 1.08 21.15 -0.70
CA ARG A 74 1.13 22.48 -1.31
C ARG A 74 0.51 23.54 -0.40
N ASP A 75 -0.63 23.22 0.24
CA ASP A 75 -1.36 24.17 1.07
C ASP A 75 -0.66 24.42 2.42
N PHE A 76 0.08 23.44 2.94
CA PHE A 76 0.70 23.49 4.27
C PHE A 76 2.21 23.80 4.28
N GLN A 77 2.84 24.19 3.15
CA GLN A 77 4.30 24.44 3.03
C GLN A 77 5.15 23.36 3.72
N SER A 78 4.99 22.11 3.30
CA SER A 78 5.60 20.98 4.01
C SER A 78 6.95 20.54 3.45
N ASP A 79 7.85 20.16 4.37
CA ASP A 79 9.27 19.85 4.17
C ASP A 79 9.54 18.54 3.39
N GLU A 80 10.82 18.25 3.10
CA GLU A 80 11.33 17.10 2.31
C GLU A 80 10.64 15.74 2.61
N SER A 81 10.22 15.50 3.86
CA SER A 81 9.50 14.30 4.28
C SER A 81 8.18 14.05 3.53
N SER A 82 7.52 15.11 3.09
CA SER A 82 6.28 15.06 2.32
C SER A 82 6.49 14.55 0.89
N GLU A 83 7.60 14.93 0.26
CA GLU A 83 7.97 14.45 -1.07
C GLU A 83 8.38 12.98 -1.05
N GLU A 84 9.07 12.55 0.00
CA GLU A 84 9.49 11.16 0.16
C GLU A 84 8.29 10.21 0.30
N LEU A 85 7.23 10.64 0.97
CA LEU A 85 5.98 9.88 1.08
C LEU A 85 5.28 9.67 -0.28
N ILE A 86 5.30 10.68 -1.15
CA ILE A 86 4.77 10.55 -2.52
C ILE A 86 5.58 9.52 -3.31
N ARG A 87 6.91 9.55 -3.21
CA ARG A 87 7.78 8.59 -3.90
C ARG A 87 7.52 7.16 -3.46
N LEU A 88 7.31 6.93 -2.17
CA LEU A 88 6.91 5.63 -1.62
C LEU A 88 5.62 5.12 -2.30
N TYR A 89 4.60 5.97 -2.40
CA TYR A 89 3.32 5.57 -3.01
C TYR A 89 3.44 5.31 -4.52
N GLU A 90 4.26 6.09 -5.23
CA GLU A 90 4.58 5.84 -6.64
C GLU A 90 5.32 4.49 -6.82
N ASN A 91 6.24 4.15 -5.92
CA ASN A 91 6.94 2.88 -5.93
C ASN A 91 5.99 1.69 -5.73
N ILE A 92 4.98 1.83 -4.87
CA ILE A 92 3.92 0.80 -4.68
C ILE A 92 3.24 0.50 -6.02
N ILE A 93 2.86 1.53 -6.77
CA ILE A 93 2.20 1.36 -8.08
C ILE A 93 3.12 0.66 -9.07
N GLN A 94 4.40 1.04 -9.13
CA GLN A 94 5.38 0.40 -10.01
C GLN A 94 5.60 -1.07 -9.66
N LEU A 95 5.74 -1.38 -8.37
CA LEU A 95 5.90 -2.75 -7.86
C LEU A 95 4.66 -3.60 -8.16
N ALA A 96 3.46 -3.09 -7.88
CA ALA A 96 2.20 -3.77 -8.16
C ALA A 96 2.09 -4.15 -9.66
N ASN A 97 2.37 -3.19 -10.55
CA ASN A 97 2.37 -3.42 -11.99
C ASN A 97 3.40 -4.46 -12.43
N LYS A 98 4.61 -4.42 -11.87
CA LYS A 98 5.68 -5.39 -12.18
C LYS A 98 5.30 -6.80 -11.74
N LEU A 99 4.64 -6.94 -10.60
CA LEU A 99 4.20 -8.23 -10.06
C LEU A 99 3.02 -8.81 -10.82
N LYS A 100 2.07 -7.98 -11.27
CA LYS A 100 0.92 -8.43 -12.08
C LYS A 100 1.29 -8.85 -13.51
N ARG A 101 2.42 -8.38 -14.03
CA ARG A 101 2.92 -8.73 -15.38
C ARG A 101 3.71 -10.04 -15.42
N LYS A 102 4.00 -10.66 -14.28
CA LYS A 102 4.89 -11.80 -14.14
C LYS A 102 4.12 -13.04 -13.68
#